data_AF-A0A7S3HHL2-F1
#
_entry.id   AF-A0A7S3HHL2-F1
#
_cell.length_a   1.000
_cell.length_b   1.000
_cell.length_c   1.000
_cell.angle_alpha   90.00
_cell.angle_beta   90.00
_cell.angle_gamma   90.00
#
_symmetry.space_group_name_H-M   'P 1'
#
loop_
_entity.id
_entity.type
_entity.pdbx_description
1 polymer ?
#
loop_
_entity_poly.entity_id
_entity_poly.type
_entity_poly.pdbx_seq_one_letter_code
_entity_poly.pdbx_strand_id
1 'polypeptide(L)'
;IKARGQIEYYFSAKNLSQDWYLRTCMDDEGWVSMDHIMNFPRASQLNLTSKEAAAALLGSSVLEVTWESPPRVRLRDTDCRMAFPRFDPCPDPSMNPSFCDPGQWVDIAGGASYFGFV
;
A
#
# COMPACT_ATOMS: atom_id res chain seq x y z
N ILE A 1 5.52 22.13 -3.91
CA ILE A 1 4.60 20.98 -3.89
C ILE A 1 5.44 19.70 -3.70
N LYS A 2 5.54 19.18 -2.47
CA LYS A 2 6.35 17.97 -2.15
C LYS A 2 5.49 16.71 -1.95
N ALA A 3 4.19 16.86 -1.71
CA ALA A 3 3.28 15.75 -1.39
C ALA A 3 3.05 14.78 -2.56
N ARG A 4 2.78 15.31 -3.76
CA ARG A 4 2.54 14.51 -4.96
C ARG A 4 3.64 13.46 -5.20
N GLY A 5 4.90 13.88 -5.20
CA GLY A 5 6.03 12.98 -5.45
C GLY A 5 6.24 11.92 -4.36
N GLN A 6 5.91 12.24 -3.09
CA GLN A 6 5.97 11.25 -2.01
C GLN A 6 4.88 10.18 -2.17
N ILE A 7 3.66 10.59 -2.53
CA ILE A 7 2.55 9.66 -2.72
C ILE A 7 2.79 8.84 -3.99
N GLU A 8 3.22 9.45 -5.10
CA GLU A 8 3.63 8.73 -6.32
C GLU A 8 4.75 7.71 -6.06
N TYR A 9 5.67 8.01 -5.14
CA TYR A 9 6.70 7.05 -4.73
C TYR A 9 6.11 5.80 -4.05
N TYR A 10 5.12 5.96 -3.17
CA TYR A 10 4.44 4.83 -2.51
C TYR A 10 3.75 3.90 -3.52
N PHE A 11 3.14 4.47 -4.56
CA PHE A 11 2.49 3.72 -5.63
C PHE A 11 3.44 3.33 -6.77
N SER A 12 4.75 3.57 -6.63
CA SER A 12 5.71 3.10 -7.62
C SER A 12 5.76 1.57 -7.62
N ALA A 13 5.94 0.96 -8.80
CA ALA A 13 6.03 -0.50 -8.93
C ALA A 13 7.11 -1.11 -8.01
N LYS A 14 8.22 -0.38 -7.80
CA LYS A 14 9.28 -0.80 -6.87
C LYS A 14 8.76 -0.87 -5.44
N ASN A 15 8.05 0.15 -4.95
CA ASN A 15 7.50 0.14 -3.61
C ASN A 15 6.39 -0.90 -3.47
N LEU A 16 5.44 -0.95 -4.40
CA LEU A 16 4.33 -1.91 -4.39
C LEU A 16 4.78 -3.37 -4.40
N SER A 17 5.91 -3.68 -5.03
CA SER A 17 6.46 -5.04 -5.01
C SER A 17 6.93 -5.50 -3.62
N GLN A 18 7.34 -4.56 -2.75
CA GLN A 18 7.92 -4.86 -1.43
C GLN A 18 6.96 -4.52 -0.28
N ASP A 19 6.11 -3.51 -0.48
CA ASP A 19 5.23 -2.95 0.53
C ASP A 19 3.88 -3.69 0.55
N TRP A 20 3.91 -4.84 1.22
CA TRP A 20 2.73 -5.67 1.46
C TRP A 20 1.67 -4.93 2.27
N TYR A 21 2.08 -4.05 3.20
CA TYR A 21 1.14 -3.30 4.04
C TYR A 21 0.29 -2.36 3.19
N LEU A 22 0.91 -1.60 2.27
CA LEU A 22 0.16 -0.79 1.31
C LEU A 22 -0.82 -1.62 0.48
N ARG A 23 -0.45 -2.85 0.10
CA ARG A 23 -1.32 -3.78 -0.64
C ARG A 23 -2.48 -4.33 0.20
N THR A 24 -2.34 -4.44 1.52
CA THR A 24 -3.46 -4.80 2.42
C THR A 24 -4.47 -3.66 2.58
N CYS A 25 -4.01 -2.41 2.44
CA CYS A 25 -4.88 -1.23 2.47
C CYS A 25 -5.61 -0.97 1.15
N MET A 26 -5.29 -1.70 0.09
CA MET A 26 -5.97 -1.61 -1.21
C MET A 26 -7.28 -2.41 -1.18
N ASP A 27 -8.34 -1.88 -1.75
CA ASP A 27 -9.56 -2.62 -2.06
C ASP A 27 -9.37 -3.49 -3.31
N ASP A 28 -10.36 -4.34 -3.62
CA ASP A 28 -10.36 -5.23 -4.81
C ASP A 28 -10.14 -4.47 -6.13
N GLU A 29 -10.57 -3.21 -6.17
CA GLU A 29 -10.42 -2.32 -7.32
C GLU A 29 -9.11 -1.50 -7.30
N GLY A 30 -8.26 -1.69 -6.28
CA GLY A 30 -6.99 -0.96 -6.07
C GLY A 30 -7.14 0.41 -5.43
N TRP A 31 -8.29 0.71 -4.81
CA TRP A 31 -8.52 1.96 -4.07
C TRP A 31 -7.89 1.92 -2.69
N VAL A 32 -7.31 3.02 -2.26
CA VAL A 32 -6.76 3.20 -0.91
C VAL A 32 -7.35 4.47 -0.30
N SER A 33 -7.83 4.40 0.93
CA SER A 33 -8.30 5.60 1.64
C SER A 33 -7.15 6.55 1.92
N MET A 34 -7.35 7.83 1.64
CA MET A 34 -6.33 8.85 1.85
C MET A 34 -5.96 9.00 3.31
N ASP A 35 -6.91 8.77 4.22
CA ASP A 35 -6.67 8.76 5.67
C ASP A 35 -5.64 7.68 6.08
N HIS A 36 -5.70 6.49 5.47
CA HIS A 36 -4.71 5.44 5.73
C HIS A 36 -3.32 5.87 5.28
N ILE A 37 -3.22 6.45 4.08
CA ILE A 37 -1.95 6.96 3.54
C ILE A 37 -1.40 8.06 4.45
N MET A 38 -2.26 8.95 4.98
CA MET A 38 -1.79 10.02 5.85
C MET A 38 -1.21 9.54 7.18
N ASN A 39 -1.57 8.34 7.62
CA ASN A 39 -0.96 7.70 8.79
C ASN A 39 0.42 7.10 8.50
N PHE A 40 0.86 7.04 7.25
CA PHE A 40 2.15 6.45 6.91
C PHE A 40 3.31 7.37 7.35
N PRO A 41 4.46 6.82 7.77
CA PRO A 41 5.53 7.61 8.35
C PRO A 41 6.01 8.80 7.48
N ARG A 42 6.14 8.62 6.16
CA ARG A 42 6.61 9.70 5.27
C ARG A 42 5.50 10.66 4.87
N ALA A 43 4.26 10.19 4.79
CA ALA A 43 3.12 11.04 4.51
C ALA A 43 2.75 11.92 5.72
N SER A 44 2.82 11.36 6.93
CA SER A 44 2.61 12.07 8.19
C SER A 44 3.61 13.23 8.37
N GLN A 45 4.87 13.06 7.94
CA GLN A 45 5.88 14.13 7.96
C GLN A 45 5.53 15.34 7.08
N LEU A 46 4.62 15.18 6.10
CA LEU A 46 4.16 16.29 5.29
C LEU A 46 3.23 17.24 6.05
N ASN A 47 2.69 16.82 7.21
CA ASN A 47 1.73 17.58 8.02
C ASN A 47 0.56 18.15 7.19
N LEU A 48 0.04 17.35 6.26
CA LEU A 48 -1.09 17.71 5.40
C LEU A 48 -2.34 16.96 5.82
N THR A 49 -3.49 17.58 5.64
CA THR A 49 -4.77 16.89 5.76
C THR A 49 -5.04 16.02 4.53
N SER A 50 -5.86 14.97 4.67
CA SER A 50 -6.23 14.07 3.57
C SER A 50 -6.80 14.82 2.36
N LYS A 51 -7.55 15.91 2.60
CA LYS A 51 -8.10 16.78 1.56
C LYS A 51 -7.03 17.59 0.83
N GLU A 52 -6.05 18.14 1.54
CA GLU A 52 -4.93 18.88 0.92
C GLU A 52 -4.01 17.95 0.14
N ALA A 53 -3.78 16.75 0.66
CA ALA A 53 -3.00 15.73 -0.02
C ALA A 53 -3.72 15.24 -1.29
N ALA A 54 -5.03 15.00 -1.23
CA ALA A 54 -5.88 14.74 -2.39
C ALA A 54 -5.88 15.90 -3.41
N ALA A 55 -5.93 17.14 -2.93
CA ALA A 55 -5.86 18.32 -3.79
C ALA A 55 -4.50 18.43 -4.51
N ALA A 56 -3.40 18.10 -3.84
CA ALA A 56 -2.07 18.08 -4.44
C ALA A 56 -1.90 17.00 -5.52
N LEU A 57 -2.74 15.97 -5.49
CA LEU A 57 -2.78 14.89 -6.48
C LEU A 57 -3.69 15.20 -7.68
N LEU A 58 -4.51 16.26 -7.62
CA LEU A 58 -5.29 16.72 -8.77
C LEU A 58 -4.37 17.05 -9.95
N GLY A 59 -4.46 16.25 -11.00
CA GLY A 59 -3.61 16.39 -12.18
C GLY A 59 -2.31 15.57 -12.16
N SER A 60 -2.15 14.64 -11.22
CA SER A 60 -1.16 13.56 -11.40
C SER A 60 -1.55 12.71 -12.62
N SER A 61 -0.56 12.32 -13.43
CA SER A 61 -0.75 11.38 -14.54
C SER A 61 -0.73 9.92 -14.08
N VAL A 62 -0.14 9.65 -12.90
CA VAL A 62 0.08 8.31 -12.36
C VAL A 62 -1.08 7.87 -11.47
N LEU A 63 -1.64 8.80 -10.70
CA LEU A 63 -2.66 8.51 -9.70
C LEU A 63 -4.00 9.15 -10.05
N GLU A 64 -5.07 8.43 -9.73
CA GLU A 64 -6.44 8.89 -9.80
C GLU A 64 -6.98 9.09 -8.38
N VAL A 65 -7.69 10.21 -8.17
CA VAL A 65 -8.21 10.60 -6.86
C VAL A 65 -9.70 10.84 -6.94
N THR A 66 -10.42 10.29 -5.97
CA THR A 66 -11.85 10.43 -5.80
C THR A 66 -12.14 11.32 -4.60
N TRP A 67 -13.07 12.26 -4.77
CA TRP A 67 -13.49 13.25 -3.78
C TRP A 67 -14.61 12.76 -2.86
N GLU A 68 -14.72 11.45 -2.68
CA GLU A 68 -15.63 10.87 -1.71
C GLU A 68 -15.21 11.21 -0.27
N SER A 69 -16.08 10.93 0.70
CA SER A 69 -15.80 11.17 2.11
C SER A 69 -15.69 9.82 2.83
N PRO A 70 -14.47 9.30 3.09
CA PRO A 70 -13.16 9.94 2.91
C PRO A 70 -12.59 9.87 1.47
N PRO A 71 -11.65 10.77 1.09
CA PRO A 71 -11.03 10.74 -0.23
C PRO A 71 -10.29 9.43 -0.46
N ARG A 72 -10.32 8.93 -1.70
CA ARG A 72 -9.61 7.69 -2.07
C ARG A 72 -8.68 7.94 -3.23
N VAL A 73 -7.62 7.16 -3.31
CA VAL A 73 -6.62 7.23 -4.38
C VAL A 73 -6.32 5.84 -4.91
N ARG A 74 -6.10 5.73 -6.22
CA ARG A 74 -5.65 4.50 -6.88
C ARG A 74 -4.64 4.80 -7.98
N LEU A 75 -3.96 3.75 -8.45
CA LEU A 75 -3.20 3.81 -9.69
C LEU A 75 -4.14 4.01 -10.88
N ARG A 76 -3.81 4.98 -11.74
CA ARG A 76 -4.54 5.22 -13.00
C ARG A 76 -4.28 4.13 -14.04
N ASP A 77 -3.06 3.59 -14.04
CA ASP A 77 -2.66 2.54 -14.96
C ASP A 77 -3.28 1.19 -14.56
N THR A 78 -4.03 0.60 -15.49
CA THR A 78 -4.71 -0.67 -15.28
C THR A 78 -3.73 -1.84 -15.22
N ASP A 79 -2.66 -1.82 -16.00
CA ASP A 79 -1.67 -2.90 -16.01
C ASP A 79 -0.90 -2.93 -14.69
N CYS A 80 -0.48 -1.75 -14.21
CA CYS A 80 0.15 -1.62 -12.90
C CYS A 80 -0.78 -2.07 -11.77
N ARG A 81 -2.08 -1.78 -11.85
CA ARG A 81 -3.07 -2.23 -10.88
C ARG A 81 -3.21 -3.75 -10.86
N MET A 82 -3.29 -4.38 -12.04
CA MET A 82 -3.42 -5.84 -12.14
C MET A 82 -2.13 -6.57 -11.73
N ALA A 83 -0.97 -5.93 -11.88
CA ALA A 83 0.31 -6.49 -11.44
C ALA A 83 0.44 -6.58 -9.91
N PHE A 84 -0.23 -5.69 -9.17
CA PHE A 84 -0.16 -5.64 -7.71
C PHE A 84 -1.57 -5.69 -7.09
N PRO A 85 -2.23 -6.86 -7.13
CA PRO A 85 -3.56 -7.01 -6.53
C PRO A 85 -3.48 -6.85 -5.01
N ARG A 86 -4.65 -6.53 -4.43
CA ARG A 86 -4.88 -6.55 -2.99
C ARG A 86 -4.29 -7.83 -2.38
N PHE A 87 -3.58 -7.65 -1.28
CA PHE A 87 -3.08 -8.78 -0.50
C PHE A 87 -4.07 -9.03 0.63
N ASP A 88 -4.87 -10.09 0.51
CA ASP A 88 -5.65 -10.59 1.63
C ASP A 88 -4.80 -11.60 2.40
N PRO A 89 -4.31 -11.24 3.62
CA PRO A 89 -3.73 -12.25 4.49
C PRO A 89 -4.83 -13.26 4.79
N CYS A 90 -4.67 -14.48 4.28
CA CYS A 90 -5.66 -15.54 4.43
C CYS A 90 -5.96 -15.74 5.93
N PRO A 91 -7.22 -15.59 6.39
CA PRO A 91 -7.59 -16.07 7.71
C PRO A 91 -7.79 -17.57 7.58
N ASP A 92 -6.69 -18.34 7.51
CA ASP A 92 -6.78 -19.78 7.62
C ASP A 92 -7.23 -20.12 9.06
N PRO A 93 -8.43 -20.71 9.26
CA PRO A 93 -8.90 -21.09 10.60
C PRO A 93 -8.07 -22.23 11.23
N SER A 94 -7.15 -22.85 10.48
CA SER A 94 -6.19 -23.83 10.97
C SER A 94 -4.81 -23.22 11.31
N MET A 95 -4.57 -21.94 11.00
CA MET A 95 -3.35 -21.26 11.44
C MET A 95 -3.46 -20.84 12.91
N ASN A 96 -2.68 -21.51 13.75
CA ASN A 96 -2.41 -21.07 15.11
C ASN A 96 -1.97 -19.58 15.11
N PRO A 97 -2.60 -18.70 15.91
CA PRO A 97 -2.29 -17.27 15.97
C PRO A 97 -0.88 -16.92 16.46
N SER A 98 -0.06 -17.91 16.83
CA SER A 98 1.35 -17.75 17.20
C SER A 98 2.30 -17.52 16.01
N PHE A 99 1.84 -17.69 14.77
CA PHE A 99 2.68 -17.62 13.56
C PHE A 99 2.61 -16.30 12.78
N CYS A 100 1.76 -15.36 13.19
CA CYS A 100 1.82 -13.98 12.68
C CYS A 100 2.92 -13.20 13.41
N ASP A 101 4.15 -13.71 13.35
CA ASP A 101 5.34 -12.95 13.72
C ASP A 101 5.85 -12.26 12.44
N PRO A 102 6.07 -10.92 12.40
CA PRO A 102 6.39 -10.19 11.17
C PRO A 102 7.74 -10.56 10.50
N GLY A 103 8.42 -11.60 11.00
CA GLY A 103 9.76 -12.03 10.57
C GLY A 103 9.82 -13.31 9.73
N GLN A 104 8.71 -14.01 9.45
CA GLN A 104 8.74 -15.24 8.64
C GLN A 104 7.97 -15.10 7.32
N TRP A 105 8.70 -14.73 6.27
CA TRP A 105 8.26 -14.96 4.89
C TRP A 105 8.63 -16.39 4.51
N VAL A 106 7.65 -17.18 4.08
CA VAL A 106 7.90 -18.45 3.38
C VAL A 106 7.81 -18.21 1.88
N ASP A 107 8.95 -18.31 1.19
CA ASP A 107 9.00 -18.23 -0.27
C ASP A 107 8.24 -19.41 -0.90
N ILE A 108 7.45 -19.16 -1.94
CA ILE A 108 6.58 -20.13 -2.66
C ILE A 108 7.42 -21.16 -3.49
N ALA A 109 8.71 -21.30 -3.22
CA ALA A 109 9.59 -22.26 -3.90
C ALA A 109 10.41 -23.06 -2.89
N GLY A 110 9.78 -24.03 -2.23
CA GLY A 110 10.37 -25.33 -1.85
C GLY A 110 11.79 -25.38 -1.29
N GLY A 111 12.22 -24.42 -0.46
CA GLY A 111 13.56 -24.41 0.11
C GLY A 111 13.65 -23.52 1.34
N ALA A 112 13.40 -24.09 2.52
CA ALA A 112 13.55 -23.39 3.79
C ALA A 112 15.04 -23.07 4.04
N SER A 113 15.39 -21.79 4.13
CA SER A 113 16.66 -21.35 4.71
C SER A 113 16.38 -20.36 5.84
N TYR A 114 16.60 -20.82 7.08
CA TYR A 114 16.54 -19.98 8.28
C TYR A 114 17.79 -19.09 8.33
N PHE A 115 17.63 -17.78 8.14
CA PHE A 115 18.59 -16.80 8.65
C PHE A 115 18.04 -16.26 9.97
N GLY A 116 18.44 -16.87 11.08
CA GLY A 116 18.26 -16.31 12.40
C GLY A 116 19.22 -15.12 12.58
N PHE A 117 18.71 -14.02 13.11
CA PHE A 117 19.54 -13.01 13.75
C PHE A 117 19.11 -12.83 15.20
N VAL A 118 20.14 -12.93 16.03
CA VAL A 118 20.23 -12.70 17.48
C VAL A 118 19.89 -11.25 17.81
#